data_AF-A0A4R4QRK1-F1
#
_entry.id   AF-A0A4R4QRK1-F1
#
_cell.length_a   1.000
_cell.length_b   1.000
_cell.length_c   1.000
_cell.angle_alpha   90.00
_cell.angle_beta   90.00
_cell.angle_gamma   90.00
#
_symmetry.space_group_name_H-M   'P 1'
#
loop_
_entity.id
_entity.type
_entity.pdbx_description
1 polymer ?
#
loop_
_entity_poly.entity_id
_entity_poly.type
_entity_poly.pdbx_seq_one_letter_code
_entity_poly.pdbx_strand_id
1 'polypeptide(L)'
;MEPLADLALTVTRTDPKPPVGRPGAACLFEMRTKAGYAANLRVEASTPATVDEARRLYRGTQQATGMTAVGSITDVGDEAEAFTKQSTPGFKYAEHMVHARSGNLVVKVWLAVGGESYAPTSSLAAKSLAILRATQEAVPTA
;
A
#
# COMPACT_ATOMS: atom_id res chain seq x y z
N MET A 1 -10.74 -1.95 -8.58
CA MET A 1 -11.20 -2.72 -7.40
C MET A 1 -11.14 -4.23 -7.61
N GLU A 2 -11.06 -4.74 -8.85
CA GLU A 2 -10.97 -6.18 -9.13
C GLU A 2 -9.91 -6.95 -8.30
N PRO A 3 -8.71 -6.41 -8.00
CA PRO A 3 -7.74 -7.13 -7.17
C PRO A 3 -8.24 -7.50 -5.77
N LEU A 4 -9.25 -6.79 -5.25
CA LEU A 4 -9.81 -6.99 -3.91
C LEU A 4 -11.16 -7.71 -3.91
N ALA A 5 -11.66 -8.16 -5.07
CA ALA A 5 -13.04 -8.63 -5.21
C ALA A 5 -13.36 -9.84 -4.31
N ASP A 6 -12.42 -10.77 -4.17
CA ASP A 6 -12.50 -11.96 -3.31
C ASP A 6 -12.44 -11.65 -1.81
N LEU A 7 -12.00 -10.45 -1.40
CA LEU A 7 -12.08 -10.02 0.00
C LEU A 7 -13.48 -9.53 0.41
N ALA A 8 -14.42 -9.43 -0.55
CA ALA A 8 -15.80 -8.99 -0.33
C ALA A 8 -15.88 -7.71 0.51
N LEU A 9 -15.05 -6.71 0.14
CA LEU A 9 -14.96 -5.43 0.82
C LEU A 9 -15.99 -4.45 0.26
N THR A 10 -16.67 -3.74 1.15
CA THR A 10 -17.54 -2.61 0.82
C THR A 10 -16.85 -1.31 1.18
N VAL A 11 -16.65 -0.41 0.22
CA VAL A 11 -16.13 0.94 0.48
C VAL A 11 -17.17 1.73 1.24
N THR A 12 -16.76 2.25 2.41
CA THR A 12 -17.60 3.12 3.24
C THR A 12 -17.22 4.59 3.12
N ARG A 13 -15.96 4.89 2.82
CA ARG A 13 -15.48 6.26 2.60
C ARG A 13 -14.25 6.27 1.70
N THR A 14 -14.11 7.36 0.95
CA THR A 14 -12.93 7.67 0.14
C THR A 14 -12.39 9.04 0.56
N ASP A 15 -11.09 9.13 0.82
CA ASP A 15 -10.39 10.37 1.17
C ASP A 15 -9.17 10.57 0.26
N PRO A 16 -9.24 11.52 -0.71
CA PRO A 16 -8.15 11.76 -1.65
C PRO A 16 -7.03 12.65 -1.08
N LYS A 17 -7.07 13.01 0.21
CA LYS A 17 -6.08 13.94 0.77
C LYS A 17 -4.74 13.24 1.01
N PRO A 18 -3.63 13.76 0.44
CA PRO A 18 -2.30 13.25 0.76
C PRO A 18 -1.94 13.51 2.23
N PRO A 19 -1.06 12.68 2.82
CA PRO A 19 -0.56 12.95 4.16
C PRO A 19 0.24 14.27 4.16
N VAL A 20 0.07 15.06 5.22
CA VAL A 20 0.72 16.37 5.39
C VAL A 20 2.23 16.23 5.19
N GLY A 21 2.82 17.09 4.36
CA GLY A 21 4.26 17.11 4.10
C GLY A 21 4.76 16.08 3.09
N ARG A 22 3.89 15.27 2.45
CA ARG A 22 4.29 14.38 1.36
C ARG A 22 3.72 14.88 0.02
N PRO A 23 4.56 15.36 -0.91
CA PRO A 23 4.09 15.75 -2.24
C PRO A 23 3.63 14.50 -3.01
N GLY A 24 2.51 14.59 -3.73
CA GLY A 24 1.96 13.50 -4.53
C GLY A 24 0.45 13.38 -4.44
N ALA A 25 -0.11 12.44 -5.21
CA ALA A 25 -1.49 12.02 -5.10
C ALA A 25 -1.61 10.91 -4.07
N ALA A 26 -2.71 10.91 -3.31
CA ALA A 26 -3.05 9.80 -2.44
C ALA A 26 -4.54 9.52 -2.50
N CYS A 27 -4.93 8.30 -2.15
CA CYS A 27 -6.30 7.97 -1.89
C CYS A 27 -6.37 6.92 -0.79
N LEU A 28 -7.10 7.24 0.28
CA LEU A 28 -7.48 6.30 1.34
C LEU A 28 -8.91 5.85 1.09
N PHE A 29 -9.09 4.54 0.99
CA PHE A 29 -10.39 3.88 0.99
C PHE A 29 -10.57 3.23 2.36
N GLU A 30 -11.55 3.71 3.11
CA GLU A 30 -12.04 3.02 4.31
C GLU A 30 -13.13 2.05 3.86
N MET A 31 -13.03 0.81 4.34
CA MET A 31 -13.84 -0.31 3.89
C MET A 31 -14.30 -1.17 5.07
N ARG A 32 -15.29 -2.02 4.79
CA ARG A 32 -15.77 -3.06 5.70
C ARG A 32 -15.77 -4.41 5.01
N THR A 33 -15.35 -5.44 5.72
CA THR A 33 -15.59 -6.83 5.29
C THR A 33 -17.07 -7.18 5.41
N LYS A 34 -17.49 -8.27 4.78
CA LYS A 34 -18.86 -8.79 4.91
C LYS A 34 -19.31 -9.02 6.36
N ALA A 35 -18.38 -9.41 7.24
CA ALA A 35 -18.63 -9.62 8.66
C ALA A 35 -18.57 -8.32 9.50
N GLY A 36 -18.37 -7.16 8.86
CA GLY A 36 -18.38 -5.85 9.52
C GLY A 36 -17.04 -5.38 10.07
N TYR A 37 -15.97 -6.15 9.92
CA TYR A 37 -14.63 -5.73 10.34
C TYR A 37 -14.10 -4.59 9.47
N ALA A 38 -13.34 -3.68 10.07
CA ALA A 38 -12.68 -2.61 9.34
C ALA A 38 -11.63 -3.15 8.37
N ALA A 39 -11.47 -2.50 7.24
CA ALA A 39 -10.39 -2.70 6.29
C ALA A 39 -10.03 -1.34 5.67
N ASN A 40 -8.77 -1.12 5.33
CA ASN A 40 -8.31 0.12 4.71
C ASN A 40 -7.37 -0.18 3.55
N LEU A 41 -7.50 0.58 2.47
CA LEU A 41 -6.54 0.61 1.37
C LEU A 41 -6.05 2.04 1.23
N ARG A 42 -4.75 2.26 1.34
CA ARG A 42 -4.11 3.53 1.05
C ARG A 42 -3.17 3.36 -0.15
N VAL A 43 -3.38 4.16 -1.18
CA VAL A 43 -2.49 4.26 -2.33
C VAL A 43 -1.90 5.66 -2.34
N GLU A 44 -0.58 5.75 -2.42
CA GLU A 44 0.16 7.00 -2.58
C GLU A 44 1.03 6.87 -3.83
N ALA A 45 1.03 7.91 -4.66
CA ALA A 45 1.90 8.04 -5.82
C ALA A 45 2.55 9.43 -5.80
N SER A 46 3.88 9.46 -5.80
CA SER A 46 4.67 10.68 -5.75
C SER A 46 5.64 10.71 -6.92
N THR A 47 5.65 11.80 -7.67
CA THR A 47 6.62 12.06 -8.74
C THR A 47 7.48 13.28 -8.40
N PRO A 48 8.47 13.17 -7.48
CA PRO A 48 9.42 14.24 -7.25
C PRO A 48 10.10 14.73 -8.53
N ALA A 49 10.69 15.93 -8.48
CA ALA A 49 11.29 16.55 -9.65
C ALA A 49 12.53 15.80 -10.16
N THR A 50 13.19 15.03 -9.28
CA THR A 50 14.41 14.28 -9.61
C THR A 50 14.38 12.84 -9.09
N VAL A 51 15.16 11.98 -9.75
CA VAL A 51 15.38 10.58 -9.32
C VAL A 51 15.98 10.52 -7.91
N ASP A 52 16.87 11.45 -7.56
CA ASP A 52 17.50 11.49 -6.24
C ASP A 52 16.50 11.83 -5.13
N GLU A 53 15.56 12.75 -5.39
CA GLU A 53 14.46 13.03 -4.47
C GLU A 53 13.55 11.81 -4.30
N ALA A 54 13.21 11.12 -5.40
CA ALA A 54 12.45 9.88 -5.37
C ALA A 54 13.17 8.80 -4.54
N ARG A 55 14.49 8.66 -4.70
CA ARG A 55 15.30 7.72 -3.91
C ARG A 55 15.36 8.09 -2.43
N ARG A 56 15.41 9.38 -2.08
CA ARG A 56 15.30 9.84 -0.69
C ARG A 56 13.92 9.52 -0.10
N LEU A 57 12.85 9.78 -0.85
CA LEU A 57 11.48 9.48 -0.44
C LEU A 57 11.24 7.98 -0.23
N TYR A 58 11.73 7.15 -1.15
CA TYR A 58 11.66 5.69 -1.05
C TYR A 58 12.31 5.19 0.24
N ARG A 59 13.58 5.56 0.49
CA ARG A 59 14.31 5.18 1.71
C ARG A 59 13.69 5.72 3.00
N GLY A 60 13.13 6.93 2.97
CA GLY A 60 12.42 7.49 4.12
C GLY A 60 11.18 6.67 4.52
N THR A 61 10.54 5.97 3.58
CA THR A 61 9.42 5.08 3.89
C THR A 61 9.87 3.85 4.67
N GLN A 62 10.99 3.23 4.26
CA GLN A 62 11.60 2.08 4.93
C GLN A 62 11.90 2.37 6.42
N GLN A 63 12.40 3.58 6.72
CA GLN A 63 12.79 3.98 8.07
C GLN A 63 11.61 4.26 9.00
N ALA A 64 10.45 4.65 8.45
CA ALA A 64 9.34 5.20 9.23
C ALA A 64 8.14 4.26 9.40
N THR A 65 8.09 3.12 8.69
CA THR A 65 6.85 2.32 8.61
C THR A 65 6.45 1.63 9.92
N GLY A 66 7.40 1.32 10.81
CA GLY A 66 7.12 0.55 12.05
C GLY A 66 6.51 -0.85 11.80
N MET A 67 6.65 -1.38 10.59
CA MET A 67 6.22 -2.71 10.16
C MET A 67 7.44 -3.62 10.00
N THR A 68 7.22 -4.93 10.04
CA THR A 68 8.29 -5.91 9.83
C THR A 68 8.57 -6.04 8.34
N ALA A 69 9.84 -5.91 7.94
CA ALA A 69 10.25 -6.13 6.55
C ALA A 69 10.03 -7.60 6.16
N VAL A 70 9.40 -7.82 5.00
CA VAL A 70 9.28 -9.12 4.34
C VAL A 70 10.49 -9.35 3.44
N GLY A 71 10.96 -8.29 2.79
CA GLY A 71 12.13 -8.29 1.93
C GLY A 71 11.88 -7.62 0.58
N SER A 72 12.94 -7.59 -0.23
CA SER A 72 12.91 -7.02 -1.57
C SER A 72 12.03 -7.83 -2.53
N ILE A 73 11.42 -7.14 -3.49
CA ILE A 73 10.63 -7.75 -4.57
C ILE A 73 11.38 -7.55 -5.88
N THR A 74 11.56 -8.62 -6.64
CA THR A 74 12.14 -8.56 -7.99
C THR A 74 11.11 -8.20 -9.03
N ASP A 75 11.55 -7.76 -10.21
CA ASP A 75 10.70 -7.51 -11.38
C ASP A 75 9.60 -6.46 -11.16
N VAL A 76 9.87 -5.46 -10.31
CA VAL A 76 8.99 -4.33 -10.00
C VAL A 76 9.81 -3.06 -9.86
N GLY A 77 9.80 -2.22 -10.89
CA GLY A 77 10.56 -0.96 -10.90
C GLY A 77 12.06 -1.14 -10.71
N ASP A 78 12.73 -0.07 -10.31
CA ASP A 78 14.15 -0.06 -9.98
C ASP A 78 14.44 -0.58 -8.57
N GLU A 79 13.53 -0.28 -7.62
CA GLU A 79 13.60 -0.69 -6.22
C GLU A 79 12.19 -1.05 -5.75
N ALA A 80 12.02 -2.18 -5.05
CA ALA A 80 10.75 -2.55 -4.43
C ALA A 80 10.96 -3.39 -3.17
N GLU A 81 10.13 -3.15 -2.16
CA GLU A 81 10.16 -3.86 -0.87
C GLU A 81 8.74 -4.02 -0.31
N ALA A 82 8.55 -5.08 0.48
CA ALA A 82 7.30 -5.34 1.20
C ALA A 82 7.51 -5.40 2.71
N PHE A 83 6.43 -5.06 3.42
CA PHE A 83 6.35 -5.07 4.88
C PHE A 83 5.02 -5.67 5.32
N THR A 84 5.02 -6.28 6.50
CA THR A 84 3.84 -6.89 7.12
C THR A 84 3.69 -6.45 8.57
N LYS A 85 2.45 -6.42 9.05
CA LYS A 85 2.14 -6.21 10.47
C LYS A 85 0.87 -6.96 10.84
N GLN A 86 0.83 -7.47 12.06
CA GLN A 86 -0.35 -8.05 12.65
C GLN A 86 -0.60 -7.41 14.02
N SER A 87 -1.86 -7.14 14.34
CA SER A 87 -2.26 -6.58 15.64
C SER A 87 -3.63 -7.07 16.07
N THR A 88 -3.95 -6.95 17.38
CA THR A 88 -5.27 -7.33 17.92
C THR A 88 -5.85 -6.20 18.80
N PRO A 89 -6.31 -5.07 18.23
CA PRO A 89 -6.93 -3.98 18.99
C PRO A 89 -8.38 -4.25 19.41
N GLY A 90 -8.83 -5.50 19.35
CA GLY A 90 -10.22 -5.94 19.58
C GLY A 90 -10.66 -7.04 18.60
N PHE A 91 -10.06 -7.08 17.41
CA PHE A 91 -10.21 -8.14 16.40
C PHE A 91 -8.85 -8.37 15.72
N LYS A 92 -8.70 -9.45 14.94
CA LYS A 92 -7.45 -9.74 14.25
C LYS A 92 -7.29 -8.79 13.06
N TYR A 93 -6.18 -8.06 13.03
CA TYR A 93 -5.90 -7.06 12.00
C TYR A 93 -4.58 -7.39 11.31
N ALA A 94 -4.62 -7.70 10.02
CA ALA A 94 -3.46 -8.02 9.21
C ALA A 94 -3.21 -6.91 8.18
N GLU A 95 -1.95 -6.50 8.05
CA GLU A 95 -1.54 -5.37 7.22
C GLU A 95 -0.38 -5.78 6.31
N HIS A 96 -0.43 -5.33 5.07
CA HIS A 96 0.64 -5.48 4.11
C HIS A 96 0.89 -4.15 3.40
N MET A 97 2.14 -3.71 3.39
CA MET A 97 2.61 -2.57 2.62
C MET A 97 3.56 -3.06 1.56
N VAL A 98 3.37 -2.60 0.33
CA VAL A 98 4.39 -2.68 -0.72
C VAL A 98 4.67 -1.28 -1.22
N HIS A 99 5.93 -0.98 -1.49
CA HIS A 99 6.30 0.23 -2.17
C HIS A 99 7.40 -0.03 -3.20
N ALA A 100 7.41 0.78 -4.24
CA ALA A 100 8.35 0.67 -5.33
C ALA A 100 8.74 2.04 -5.86
N ARG A 101 9.94 2.13 -6.43
CA ARG A 101 10.43 3.28 -7.18
C ARG A 101 10.74 2.86 -8.62
N SER A 102 10.31 3.67 -9.58
CA SER A 102 10.67 3.56 -11.00
C SER A 102 11.05 4.94 -11.51
N GLY A 103 12.33 5.19 -11.81
CA GLY A 103 12.81 6.54 -12.12
C GLY A 103 12.50 7.51 -10.98
N ASN A 104 11.76 8.58 -11.29
CA ASN A 104 11.30 9.57 -10.31
C ASN A 104 9.93 9.25 -9.68
N LEU A 105 9.27 8.16 -10.05
CA LEU A 105 7.99 7.76 -9.45
C LEU A 105 8.22 6.88 -8.22
N VAL A 106 7.56 7.20 -7.12
CA VAL A 106 7.44 6.35 -5.93
C VAL A 106 5.98 6.01 -5.70
N VAL A 107 5.64 4.72 -5.71
CA VAL A 107 4.30 4.22 -5.39
C VAL A 107 4.36 3.46 -4.08
N LYS A 108 3.38 3.70 -3.20
CA LYS A 108 3.20 2.97 -1.95
C LYS A 108 1.75 2.54 -1.82
N VAL A 109 1.54 1.24 -1.60
CA VAL A 109 0.24 0.64 -1.38
C VAL A 109 0.24 -0.02 -0.01
N TRP A 110 -0.69 0.37 0.86
CA TRP A 110 -0.91 -0.22 2.17
C TRP A 110 -2.32 -0.78 2.22
N LEU A 111 -2.45 -2.10 2.35
CA LEU A 111 -3.70 -2.81 2.55
C LEU A 111 -3.77 -3.37 3.98
N ALA A 112 -4.84 -3.08 4.68
CA ALA A 112 -5.09 -3.56 6.03
C ALA A 112 -6.50 -4.18 6.10
N VAL A 113 -6.62 -5.37 6.69
CA VAL A 113 -7.88 -6.13 6.73
C VAL A 113 -8.09 -6.73 8.11
N GLY A 114 -9.27 -6.45 8.66
CA GLY A 114 -9.75 -7.03 9.91
C GLY A 114 -10.55 -8.32 9.73
N GLY A 115 -10.54 -9.17 10.74
CA GLY A 115 -11.29 -10.42 10.79
C GLY A 115 -11.30 -11.08 12.16
N GLU A 116 -12.00 -12.21 12.25
CA GLU A 116 -11.90 -13.15 13.39
C GLU A 116 -10.54 -13.83 13.43
N SER A 117 -9.93 -14.04 12.26
CA SER A 117 -8.58 -14.55 12.06
C SER A 117 -7.78 -13.56 11.22
N TYR A 118 -6.44 -13.66 11.29
CA TYR A 118 -5.59 -12.85 10.42
C TYR A 118 -5.75 -13.30 8.97
N ALA A 119 -6.01 -12.35 8.07
CA ALA A 119 -5.96 -12.62 6.64
C ALA A 119 -4.56 -13.16 6.26
N PRO A 120 -4.47 -14.17 5.38
CA PRO A 120 -3.18 -14.69 4.95
C PRO A 120 -2.30 -13.59 4.34
N THR A 121 -1.06 -13.46 4.81
CA THR A 121 -0.12 -12.45 4.29
C THR A 121 0.10 -12.59 2.79
N SER A 122 0.15 -13.81 2.25
CA SER A 122 0.27 -14.08 0.82
C SER A 122 -0.91 -13.52 0.00
N SER A 123 -2.13 -13.59 0.55
CA SER A 123 -3.32 -13.02 -0.09
C SER A 123 -3.23 -11.49 -0.13
N LEU A 124 -2.86 -10.86 0.99
CA LEU A 124 -2.66 -9.41 1.02
C LEU A 124 -1.52 -8.97 0.09
N ALA A 125 -0.42 -9.72 0.06
CA ALA A 125 0.75 -9.41 -0.77
C ALA A 125 0.42 -9.40 -2.25
N ALA A 126 -0.27 -10.44 -2.75
CA ALA A 126 -0.68 -10.52 -4.14
C ALA A 126 -1.55 -9.32 -4.56
N LYS A 127 -2.45 -8.90 -3.67
CA LYS A 127 -3.39 -7.79 -3.91
C LYS A 127 -2.72 -6.44 -3.90
N SER A 128 -1.89 -6.18 -2.88
CA SER A 128 -1.12 -4.94 -2.80
C SER A 128 -0.20 -4.80 -4.01
N LEU A 129 0.44 -5.88 -4.44
CA LEU A 129 1.32 -5.88 -5.61
C LEU A 129 0.56 -5.60 -6.91
N ALA A 130 -0.60 -6.22 -7.11
CA ALA A 130 -1.44 -5.96 -8.29
C ALA A 130 -1.88 -4.48 -8.37
N ILE A 131 -2.28 -3.90 -7.23
CA ILE A 131 -2.65 -2.48 -7.16
C ILE A 131 -1.43 -1.59 -7.44
N LEU A 132 -0.26 -1.93 -6.90
CA LEU A 132 0.97 -1.18 -7.13
C LEU A 132 1.34 -1.16 -8.61
N ARG A 133 1.32 -2.31 -9.29
CA ARG A 133 1.61 -2.40 -10.73
C ARG A 133 0.62 -1.59 -11.56
N ALA A 134 -0.68 -1.75 -11.29
CA ALA A 134 -1.71 -0.95 -11.97
C ALA A 134 -1.53 0.56 -11.74
N THR A 135 -1.06 0.96 -10.56
CA THR A 135 -0.76 2.37 -10.25
C THR A 135 0.46 2.87 -11.02
N GLN A 136 1.52 2.07 -11.11
CA GLN A 136 2.71 2.41 -11.89
C GLN A 136 2.40 2.54 -13.39
N GLU A 137 1.56 1.67 -13.93
CA GLU A 137 1.12 1.74 -15.33
C GLU A 137 0.26 2.97 -15.63
N ALA A 138 -0.50 3.45 -14.64
CA ALA A 138 -1.39 4.60 -14.79
C ALA A 138 -0.70 5.96 -14.58
N VAL A 139 0.51 5.99 -14.02
CA VAL A 139 1.23 7.24 -13.69
C VAL A 139 2.45 7.40 -14.58
N PRO A 140 2.49 8.42 -15.46
CA PRO A 140 3.65 8.70 -16.29
C PRO A 140 4.91 8.97 -15.46
N THR A 141 6.03 8.42 -15.89
CA THR A 141 7.37 8.74 -15.35
C THR A 141 8.05 9.80 -16.23
N ALA A 142 8.83 10.68 -15.62
CA ALA A 142 9.64 11.68 -16.34
C ALA A 142 11.03 11.14 -16.72
#